data_AF-R8HG53-F1
#
_entry.id   AF-R8HG53-F1
#
_cell.length_a   1.000
_cell.length_b   1.000
_cell.length_c   1.000
_cell.angle_alpha   90.00
_cell.angle_beta   90.00
_cell.angle_gamma   90.00
#
_symmetry.space_group_name_H-M   'P 1'
#
loop_
_entity.id
_entity.type
_entity.pdbx_description
1 polymer ?
#
loop_
_entity_poly.entity_id
_entity_poly.type
_entity_poly.pdbx_seq_one_letter_code
_entity_poly.pdbx_strand_id
1 'polypeptide(L)' 'MFMSKMEEHRKEMERFEEGFPDGVYAAPSKPNGPRIRVHELYAYCKKTGKSPESLNEEGLEQFLEYD' A
#
# COMPACT_ATOMS: atom_id res chain seq x y z
N MET A 1 35.07 17.28 5.15
CA MET A 1 33.84 17.70 5.85
C MET A 1 33.16 16.41 6.30
N PHE A 2 33.31 16.07 7.58
CA PHE A 2 32.67 14.85 8.12
C PHE A 2 31.21 15.19 8.35
N MET A 3 30.32 14.55 7.60
CA MET A 3 28.91 14.59 7.93
C MET A 3 28.73 13.96 9.30
N SER A 4 28.02 14.65 10.18
CA SER A 4 27.71 14.06 11.48
C SER A 4 26.82 12.83 11.27
N LYS A 5 26.96 11.80 12.11
CA LYS A 5 26.18 10.56 12.00
C LYS A 5 24.65 10.80 11.98
N MET A 6 24.21 11.88 12.63
CA MET A 6 22.81 12.33 12.61
C MET A 6 22.36 12.83 11.24
N GLU A 7 23.25 13.45 10.48
CA GLU A 7 22.94 14.02 9.18
C GLU A 7 22.91 12.95 8.07
N GLU A 8 23.68 11.88 8.23
CA GLU A 8 23.65 10.71 7.35
C GLU A 8 22.32 9.96 7.51
N HIS A 9 21.90 9.69 8.76
CA HIS A 9 20.61 9.08 9.07
C HIS A 9 19.42 9.88 8.51
N ARG A 10 19.46 11.21 8.64
CA ARG A 10 18.39 12.06 8.10
C ARG A 10 18.27 11.93 6.58
N LYS A 11 19.39 11.92 5.86
CA LYS A 11 19.38 11.78 4.39
C LYS A 11 18.94 10.40 3.92
N GLU A 12 19.22 9.35 4.69
CA GLU A 12 18.74 8.00 4.40
C GLU A 12 17.21 7.92 4.53
N MET A 13 16.67 8.50 5.61
CA MET A 13 15.22 8.59 5.82
C MET A 13 14.54 9.43 4.73
N GLU A 14 15.09 10.60 4.38
CA GLU A 14 14.57 11.45 3.31
C GLU A 14 14.52 10.73 1.96
N ARG A 15 15.54 9.91 1.62
CA ARG A 15 15.55 9.10 0.38
C ARG A 15 14.56 7.94 0.42
N PHE A 16 14.33 7.37 1.59
CA PHE A 16 13.36 6.29 1.75
C PHE A 16 11.93 6.83 1.67
N GLU A 17 11.63 7.95 2.33
CA GLU A 17 10.34 8.63 2.30
C GLU A 17 10.05 9.26 0.93
N GLU A 18 11.06 9.65 0.16
CA GLU A 18 10.91 10.00 -1.26
C GLU A 18 10.23 8.89 -2.07
N GLY A 19 10.42 7.62 -1.68
CA GLY A 19 9.73 6.47 -2.27
C GLY A 19 8.26 6.30 -1.85
N PHE A 20 7.80 7.04 -0.84
CA PHE A 20 6.46 6.91 -0.24
C PHE A 20 5.84 8.29 0.09
N PRO A 21 5.53 9.12 -0.92
CA PRO A 21 5.05 10.49 -0.72
C PRO A 21 3.75 10.61 0.10
N ASP A 22 2.92 9.55 0.09
CA ASP A 22 1.65 9.49 0.81
C ASP A 22 1.69 8.57 2.06
N GLY A 23 2.83 7.93 2.35
CA GLY A 23 3.07 7.16 3.59
C GLY A 23 2.25 5.86 3.79
N VAL A 24 1.65 5.29 2.75
CA VAL A 24 0.77 4.11 2.88
C VAL A 24 1.59 2.80 2.95
N TYR A 25 1.65 2.21 4.14
CA TYR A 25 2.17 0.85 4.38
C TYR A 25 1.02 -0.18 4.38
N ALA A 26 1.09 -1.17 3.49
CA ALA A 26 0.21 -2.33 3.56
C ALA A 26 0.84 -3.41 4.44
N ALA A 27 0.12 -3.88 5.45
CA ALA A 27 0.54 -5.05 6.22
C ALA A 27 0.64 -6.26 5.27
N PRO A 28 1.71 -7.08 5.37
CA PRO A 28 1.79 -8.29 4.57
C PRO A 28 0.62 -9.22 4.92
N SER A 29 0.03 -9.85 3.90
CA SER A 29 -0.98 -10.88 4.11
C SER A 29 -0.42 -12.00 5.01
N LYS A 30 -1.31 -12.65 5.78
CA LYS A 30 -0.95 -13.85 6.55
C LYS A 30 -0.27 -14.88 5.61
N PRO A 31 0.65 -15.73 6.10
CA PRO A 31 1.13 -16.87 5.33
C PRO A 31 -0.06 -17.69 4.82
N ASN A 32 -0.14 -17.92 3.50
CA ASN A 32 -1.28 -18.55 2.79
C ASN A 32 -2.61 -17.78 2.87
N GLY A 33 -2.58 -16.51 3.25
CA GLY A 33 -3.73 -15.61 3.20
C GLY A 33 -3.96 -15.11 1.78
N PRO A 34 -5.20 -14.68 1.46
CA PRO A 34 -5.50 -14.16 0.15
C PRO A 34 -4.69 -12.89 -0.14
N ARG A 35 -4.29 -12.74 -1.40
CA ARG A 35 -3.73 -11.52 -1.96
C ARG A 35 -4.86 -10.69 -2.53
N ILE A 36 -4.82 -9.39 -2.30
CA ILE A 36 -5.81 -8.49 -2.88
C ILE A 36 -5.34 -8.07 -4.28
N ARG A 37 -6.21 -8.25 -5.27
CA ARG A 37 -6.00 -7.79 -6.65
C ARG A 37 -6.25 -6.29 -6.73
N VAL A 38 -5.30 -5.50 -6.19
CA VAL A 38 -5.39 -4.04 -6.06
C VAL A 38 -5.80 -3.38 -7.37
N HIS A 39 -5.24 -3.81 -8.50
CA HIS A 39 -5.53 -3.21 -9.80
C HIS A 39 -7.01 -3.33 -10.18
N GLU A 40 -7.60 -4.51 -10.00
CA GLU A 40 -8.99 -4.77 -10.35
C GLU A 40 -9.95 -4.08 -9.41
N LEU A 41 -9.63 -4.07 -8.11
CA LEU A 41 -10.36 -3.33 -7.09
C LEU A 41 -10.44 -1.83 -7.46
N TYR A 42 -9.31 -1.21 -7.78
CA TYR A 42 -9.29 0.21 -8.14
C TYR A 42 -9.99 0.49 -9.48
N ALA A 43 -9.90 -0.41 -10.47
CA ALA A 43 -10.63 -0.29 -11.72
C ALA A 43 -12.16 -0.34 -11.51
N TYR A 44 -12.63 -1.25 -10.66
CA TYR A 44 -14.04 -1.35 -10.27
C TYR A 44 -14.51 -0.08 -9.54
N CYS A 45 -13.74 0.37 -8.56
CA CYS A 45 -14.01 1.60 -7.81
C CYS A 45 -14.12 2.81 -8.75
N LYS A 46 -13.19 2.95 -9.71
CA LYS A 46 -13.22 4.02 -10.72
C LYS A 46 -14.45 3.95 -11.61
N LYS A 47 -14.87 2.75 -12.03
CA LYS A 47 -16.07 2.56 -12.88
C LYS A 47 -17.36 2.88 -12.13
N THR A 48 -17.40 2.57 -10.84
CA THR A 48 -18.61 2.70 -10.01
C THR A 48 -18.68 4.01 -9.22
N GLY A 49 -17.62 4.81 -9.24
CA GLY A 49 -17.51 6.04 -8.45
C GLY A 49 -17.39 5.78 -6.94
N LYS A 50 -16.98 4.57 -6.55
CA LYS A 50 -16.83 4.17 -5.15
C LYS A 50 -15.37 4.25 -4.71
N SER A 51 -15.12 4.40 -3.42
CA SER A 51 -13.78 4.22 -2.84
C SER A 51 -13.60 2.77 -2.37
N PRO A 52 -12.36 2.22 -2.38
CA PRO A 52 -12.10 0.90 -1.81
C PRO A 52 -12.59 0.76 -0.36
N GLU A 53 -12.45 1.83 0.42
CA GLU A 53 -12.91 1.94 1.82
C GLU A 53 -14.43 1.87 1.97
N SER A 54 -15.18 2.18 0.91
CA SER A 54 -16.65 2.13 0.90
C SER A 54 -17.23 0.76 0.54
N LEU A 55 -16.37 -0.21 0.20
CA LEU A 55 -16.81 -1.58 -0.09
C LEU A 55 -16.94 -2.39 1.19
N ASN A 56 -18.01 -3.18 1.28
CA ASN A 56 -18.17 -4.18 2.34
C ASN A 56 -17.27 -5.40 2.06
N GLU A 57 -17.20 -6.32 3.02
CA GLU A 57 -16.38 -7.54 2.93
C GLU A 57 -16.72 -8.36 1.67
N GLU A 58 -18.00 -8.60 1.40
CA GLU A 58 -18.46 -9.29 0.18
C GLU A 58 -18.03 -8.57 -1.12
N GLY A 59 -18.04 -7.24 -1.10
CA GLY A 59 -17.56 -6.42 -2.20
C GLY A 59 -16.05 -6.52 -2.41
N LEU A 60 -15.28 -6.80 -1.35
CA LEU A 60 -13.84 -7.00 -1.41
C LEU A 60 -13.46 -8.44 -1.77
N GLU A 61 -14.28 -9.43 -1.38
CA GLU A 61 -14.03 -10.86 -1.63
C GLU A 61 -13.79 -11.18 -3.11
N GLN A 62 -14.51 -10.51 -4.01
CA GLN A 62 -14.33 -10.71 -5.46
C GLN A 62 -12.92 -10.33 -5.96
N PHE A 63 -12.16 -9.55 -5.18
CA PHE A 63 -10.79 -9.14 -5.48
C PHE A 63 -9.75 -9.94 -4.70
N LEU A 64 -10.15 -10.93 -3.91
CA LEU A 64 -9.23 -11.80 -3.20
C LEU A 64 -8.80 -12.97 -4.09
N GLU A 65 -7.50 -13.20 -4.15
CA GLU A 65 -6.86 -14.32 -4.85
C GLU A 65 -6.14 -15.20 -3.83
N TYR A 66 -6.36 -16.51 -3.90
CA TYR A 66 -5.71 -17.49 -3.04
C TYR A 66 -4.61 -18.17 -3.87
N ASP A 67 -3.41 -18.29 -3.30
CA ASP A 67 -2.30 -19.08 -3.88
C ASP A 67 -2.58 -20.59 -3.79
#